data_AF-A0A938V4Q9-F1
#
_entry.id   AF-A0A938V4Q9-F1
#
_cell.length_a   1.000
_cell.length_b   1.000
_cell.length_c   1.000
_cell.angle_alpha   90.00
_cell.angle_beta   90.00
_cell.angle_gamma   90.00
#
_symmetry.space_group_name_H-M   'P 1'
#
loop_
_entity.id
_entity.type
_entity.pdbx_description
1 polymer ?
#
loop_
_entity_poly.entity_id
_entity_poly.type
_entity_poly.pdbx_seq_one_letter_code
_entity_poly.pdbx_strand_id
1 'polypeptide(L)'
;MNARRKTSGETAPVRVSADAHAKAILTGEHFVIWGGTALAIPLRSTRLEVTLAARPAMRNRFRVQGDDPDRAMLQAVRIGARALRTPVRHDVAVSVSADFPPCSGLGYSAAFSVAG
;
A
#
# COMPACT_ATOMS: atom_id res chain seq x y z
N MET A 1 23.43 -40.80 15.96
CA MET A 1 23.53 -40.31 14.57
C MET A 1 22.48 -41.04 13.73
N ASN A 2 21.54 -40.47 12.98
CA ASN A 2 21.19 -39.09 12.65
C ASN A 2 19.68 -39.05 12.38
N ALA A 3 18.99 -38.10 13.01
CA ALA A 3 17.59 -37.80 12.72
C ALA A 3 17.50 -37.15 11.34
N ARG A 4 16.78 -37.78 10.40
CA ARG A 4 16.34 -37.12 9.15
C ARG A 4 15.26 -36.11 9.50
N ARG A 5 15.66 -34.86 9.70
CA ARG A 5 14.75 -33.71 9.74
C ARG A 5 14.11 -33.57 8.35
N LYS A 6 12.84 -33.94 8.23
CA LYS A 6 12.01 -33.60 7.07
C LYS A 6 12.00 -32.08 6.93
N THR A 7 12.51 -31.58 5.82
CA THR A 7 12.41 -30.18 5.39
C THR A 7 10.93 -29.83 5.28
N SER A 8 10.46 -28.93 6.15
CA SER A 8 9.14 -28.31 6.05
C SER A 8 9.07 -27.55 4.74
N GLY A 9 8.03 -27.82 3.94
CA GLY A 9 7.83 -27.25 2.61
C GLY A 9 7.88 -25.72 2.63
N GLU A 10 8.79 -25.17 1.84
CA GLU A 10 8.90 -23.74 1.57
C GLU A 10 7.83 -23.40 0.51
N THR A 11 6.64 -23.05 0.98
CA THR A 11 5.60 -22.45 0.13
C THR A 11 6.14 -21.16 -0.48
N ALA A 12 6.04 -21.00 -1.79
CA ALA A 12 6.42 -19.79 -2.50
C ALA A 12 5.78 -18.55 -1.84
N PRO A 13 6.47 -17.40 -1.78
CA PRO A 13 5.96 -16.21 -1.12
C PRO A 13 4.67 -15.74 -1.78
N VAL A 14 3.61 -15.61 -0.97
CA VAL A 14 2.31 -15.07 -1.42
C VAL A 14 2.51 -13.61 -1.84
N ARG A 15 2.16 -13.31 -3.10
CA ARG A 15 2.21 -11.97 -3.67
C ARG A 15 0.83 -11.59 -4.20
N VAL A 16 0.39 -10.38 -3.90
CA VAL A 16 -0.85 -9.79 -4.41
C VAL A 16 -0.56 -8.39 -4.92
N SER A 17 -1.14 -8.01 -6.05
CA SER A 17 -1.10 -6.63 -6.57
C SER A 17 -2.51 -6.07 -6.74
N ALA A 18 -2.62 -4.77 -6.58
CA ALA A 18 -3.83 -3.99 -6.85
C ALA A 18 -3.44 -2.59 -7.31
N ASP A 19 -4.34 -1.93 -8.03
CA ASP A 19 -4.12 -0.60 -8.56
C ASP A 19 -5.28 0.36 -8.26
N ALA A 20 -4.95 1.65 -8.27
CA ALA A 20 -5.91 2.74 -8.12
C ALA A 20 -5.51 3.94 -8.98
N HIS A 21 -6.50 4.74 -9.37
CA HIS A 21 -6.29 5.91 -10.22
C HIS A 21 -5.90 7.15 -9.43
N ALA A 22 -5.11 8.02 -10.08
CA ALA A 22 -4.99 9.41 -9.65
C ALA A 22 -6.36 10.12 -9.69
N LYS A 23 -6.45 11.27 -9.02
CA LYS A 23 -7.65 12.11 -9.04
C LYS A 23 -7.31 13.57 -9.31
N ALA A 24 -8.29 14.29 -9.87
CA ALA A 24 -8.30 15.74 -9.94
C ALA A 24 -9.51 16.29 -9.17
N ILE A 25 -9.33 17.36 -8.41
CA ILE A 25 -10.43 18.06 -7.74
C ILE A 25 -11.06 19.02 -8.77
N LEU A 26 -12.36 18.89 -9.00
CA LEU A 26 -13.12 19.79 -9.87
C LEU A 26 -13.58 21.04 -9.11
N THR A 27 -13.99 20.87 -7.86
CA THR A 27 -14.42 21.97 -6.99
C THR A 27 -14.27 21.61 -5.52
N GLY A 28 -14.08 22.62 -4.68
CA GLY A 28 -14.11 22.50 -3.23
C GLY A 28 -12.79 22.13 -2.54
N GLU A 29 -11.64 22.30 -3.21
CA GLU A 29 -10.31 22.03 -2.63
C GLU A 29 -10.11 22.72 -1.28
N HIS A 30 -10.48 24.01 -1.18
CA HIS A 30 -10.36 24.80 0.06
C HIS A 30 -11.61 24.77 0.95
N PHE A 31 -12.73 24.21 0.48
CA PHE A 31 -13.94 24.13 1.30
C PHE A 31 -13.90 22.94 2.26
N VAL A 32 -13.15 21.90 1.92
CA VAL A 32 -13.05 20.68 2.74
C VAL A 32 -12.47 20.95 4.14
N ILE A 33 -11.56 21.93 4.27
CA ILE A 33 -10.97 22.30 5.56
C ILE A 33 -11.96 22.99 6.51
N TRP A 34 -13.08 23.49 5.98
CA TRP A 34 -14.16 24.13 6.74
C TRP A 34 -15.39 23.22 6.89
N GLY A 35 -15.27 21.92 6.57
CA GLY A 35 -16.38 20.96 6.61
C GLY A 35 -17.26 20.97 5.35
N GLY A 36 -16.89 21.72 4.31
CA GLY A 36 -17.55 21.68 3.01
C GLY A 36 -17.26 20.40 2.22
N THR A 37 -17.99 20.20 1.13
CA THR A 37 -17.79 19.05 0.24
C THR A 37 -16.88 19.41 -0.93
N ALA A 38 -16.05 18.46 -1.37
CA ALA A 38 -15.27 18.55 -2.60
C ALA A 38 -15.73 17.50 -3.62
N LEU A 39 -15.73 17.86 -4.90
CA LEU A 39 -15.99 16.94 -5.99
C LEU A 39 -14.66 16.65 -6.70
N ALA A 40 -14.34 15.37 -6.87
CA ALA A 40 -13.15 14.93 -7.58
C ALA A 40 -13.50 13.88 -8.62
N ILE A 41 -12.71 13.82 -9.69
CA ILE A 41 -12.81 12.82 -10.75
C ILE A 41 -11.56 11.96 -10.82
N PRO A 42 -11.68 10.66 -11.16
CA PRO A 42 -10.52 9.81 -11.42
C PRO A 42 -9.90 10.13 -12.77
N LEU A 43 -8.57 10.16 -12.83
CA LEU A 43 -7.79 10.26 -14.06
C LEU A 43 -7.47 8.85 -14.55
N ARG A 44 -8.33 8.29 -15.41
CA ARG A 44 -8.29 6.86 -15.79
C ARG A 44 -6.99 6.42 -16.47
N SER A 45 -6.27 7.34 -17.11
CA SER A 45 -4.99 7.09 -17.78
C SER A 45 -3.79 7.13 -16.83
N THR A 46 -4.00 7.42 -15.55
CA THR A 46 -2.95 7.68 -14.56
C THR A 46 -3.19 6.79 -13.35
N ARG A 47 -2.24 5.91 -13.03
CA ARG A 47 -2.42 4.83 -12.04
C ARG A 47 -1.22 4.65 -11.12
N LEU A 48 -1.54 4.15 -9.93
CA LEU A 48 -0.59 3.67 -8.94
C LEU A 48 -0.91 2.20 -8.66
N GLU A 49 0.09 1.34 -8.79
CA GLU A 49 0.04 -0.08 -8.45
C GLU A 49 0.81 -0.33 -7.15
N VAL A 50 0.18 -1.08 -6.24
CA VAL A 50 0.79 -1.58 -5.01
C VAL A 50 0.89 -3.09 -5.11
N THR A 51 2.08 -3.61 -4.86
CA THR A 51 2.32 -5.04 -4.70
C THR A 51 2.71 -5.36 -3.26
N LEU A 52 1.99 -6.26 -2.63
CA LEU A 52 2.29 -6.80 -1.31
C LEU A 52 2.86 -8.22 -1.44
N ALA A 53 4.01 -8.47 -0.83
CA ALA A 53 4.62 -9.80 -0.77
C ALA A 53 4.87 -10.21 0.68
N ALA A 54 4.26 -11.33 1.07
CA ALA A 54 4.51 -11.94 2.37
C ALA A 54 5.92 -12.52 2.41
N ARG A 55 6.67 -12.19 3.47
CA ARG A 55 7.97 -12.78 3.78
C ARG A 55 7.88 -13.55 5.09
N PRO A 56 8.65 -14.65 5.24
CA PRO A 56 8.78 -15.34 6.52
C PRO A 56 9.11 -14.32 7.62
N ALA A 57 8.28 -14.28 8.66
CA ALA A 57 8.37 -13.25 9.69
C ALA A 57 9.71 -13.34 10.43
N MET A 58 10.48 -12.26 10.43
CA MET A 58 11.51 -12.09 11.46
C MET A 58 11.02 -11.17 12.59
N ARG A 59 10.16 -10.16 12.34
CA ARG A 59 9.71 -9.18 13.36
C ARG A 59 8.31 -8.54 13.17
N ASN A 60 7.42 -9.07 12.32
CA ASN A 60 6.14 -8.44 11.93
C ASN A 60 6.26 -6.99 11.44
N ARG A 61 7.13 -6.74 10.46
CA ARG A 61 7.43 -5.43 9.90
C ARG A 61 6.88 -5.28 8.49
N PHE A 62 6.29 -4.12 8.22
CA PHE A 62 6.08 -3.64 6.86
C PHE A 62 7.38 -2.99 6.37
N ARG A 63 7.78 -3.25 5.13
CA ARG A 63 8.90 -2.58 4.45
C ARG A 63 8.46 -2.14 3.07
N VAL A 64 8.54 -0.86 2.73
CA VAL A 64 8.37 -0.42 1.34
C VAL A 64 9.73 -0.57 0.62
N GLN A 65 9.75 -1.17 -0.56
CA GLN A 65 10.90 -1.19 -1.46
C GLN A 65 10.83 0.01 -2.40
N GLY A 66 11.81 0.91 -2.28
CA GLY A 66 11.96 2.19 -2.97
C GLY A 66 12.96 3.08 -2.20
N ASP A 67 13.38 4.22 -2.78
CA ASP A 67 14.19 5.23 -2.08
C ASP A 67 13.44 5.69 -0.82
N ASP A 68 13.95 5.26 0.33
CA ASP A 68 13.40 5.37 1.69
C ASP A 68 11.87 5.15 1.86
N PRO A 69 11.43 4.10 2.59
CA PRO A 69 10.00 3.88 2.80
C PRO A 69 9.39 5.08 3.55
N ASP A 70 8.52 5.84 2.88
CA ASP A 70 7.74 6.89 3.51
C ASP A 70 6.99 6.27 4.71
N ARG A 71 7.33 6.74 5.92
CA ARG A 71 6.73 6.27 7.17
C ARG A 71 5.21 6.38 7.15
N ALA A 72 4.67 7.36 6.42
CA ALA A 72 3.24 7.55 6.25
C ALA A 72 2.59 6.39 5.48
N MET A 73 3.25 5.89 4.43
CA MET A 73 2.75 4.75 3.64
C MET A 73 2.75 3.46 4.47
N LEU A 74 3.82 3.20 5.23
CA LEU A 74 3.84 2.07 6.17
C LEU A 74 2.74 2.16 7.23
N GLN A 75 2.46 3.37 7.71
CA GLN A 75 1.38 3.61 8.66
C GLN A 75 0.00 3.41 8.03
N ALA A 76 -0.21 3.83 6.78
CA ALA A 76 -1.46 3.62 6.05
C ALA A 76 -1.77 2.13 5.90
N VAL A 77 -0.80 1.30 5.48
CA VAL A 77 -1.00 -0.16 5.38
C VAL A 77 -1.34 -0.78 6.75
N ARG A 78 -0.70 -0.33 7.83
CA ARG A 78 -1.02 -0.78 9.19
C ARG A 78 -2.43 -0.41 9.62
N ILE A 79 -2.87 0.81 9.29
CA ILE A 79 -4.22 1.29 9.56
C ILE A 79 -5.23 0.47 8.77
N GLY A 80 -4.98 0.23 7.47
CA GLY A 80 -5.82 -0.60 6.61
C GLY A 80 -5.96 -2.03 7.16
N ALA A 81 -4.84 -2.69 7.48
CA ALA A 81 -4.86 -4.03 8.08
C ALA A 81 -5.65 -4.06 9.40
N ARG A 82 -5.52 -3.05 10.25
CA ARG A 82 -6.29 -2.93 11.50
C ARG A 82 -7.79 -2.73 11.22
N ALA A 83 -8.14 -1.86 10.28
CA ALA A 83 -9.52 -1.56 9.89
C ALA A 83 -10.22 -2.81 9.33
N LEU A 84 -9.49 -3.61 8.54
CA LEU A 84 -9.96 -4.88 7.97
C LEU A 84 -9.90 -6.05 8.97
N ARG A 85 -9.43 -5.83 10.21
CA ARG A 85 -9.22 -6.87 11.23
C ARG A 85 -8.30 -8.01 10.76
N THR A 86 -7.36 -7.69 9.87
CA THR A 86 -6.41 -8.64 9.31
C THR A 86 -5.20 -8.78 10.25
N PRO A 87 -4.95 -9.96 10.84
CA PRO A 87 -3.80 -10.15 11.70
C PRO A 87 -2.50 -10.15 10.87
N VAL A 88 -1.64 -9.17 11.12
CA VAL A 88 -0.32 -9.08 10.46
C VAL A 88 0.64 -10.07 11.12
N ARG A 89 0.69 -11.29 10.56
CA ARG A 89 1.52 -12.41 11.06
C ARG A 89 2.83 -12.59 10.31
N HIS A 90 3.05 -11.80 9.26
CA HIS A 90 4.18 -11.90 8.35
C HIS A 90 4.86 -10.54 8.21
N ASP A 91 6.14 -10.54 7.88
CA ASP A 91 6.77 -9.33 7.36
C ASP A 91 6.22 -9.11 5.95
N VAL A 92 5.71 -7.91 5.64
CA VAL A 92 5.14 -7.60 4.33
C VAL A 92 6.06 -6.62 3.62
N ALA A 93 6.58 -7.04 2.46
CA ALA A 93 7.24 -6.15 1.54
C ALA A 93 6.18 -5.46 0.67
N VAL A 94 6.24 -4.15 0.58
CA VAL A 94 5.35 -3.30 -0.21
C VAL A 94 6.18 -2.73 -1.35
N SER A 95 5.76 -2.90 -2.59
CA SER A 95 6.39 -2.26 -3.75
C SER A 95 5.35 -1.36 -4.39
N VAL A 96 5.75 -0.16 -4.79
CA VAL A 96 4.85 0.84 -5.38
C VAL A 96 5.41 1.30 -6.71
N SER A 97 4.57 1.33 -7.73
CA SER A 97 4.87 1.89 -9.04
C SER A 97 3.75 2.84 -9.43
N ALA A 98 4.10 4.04 -9.88
CA ALA A 98 3.13 5.04 -10.31
C ALA A 98 3.64 5.75 -11.56
N ASP A 99 2.73 6.11 -12.46
CA ASP A 99 3.01 6.93 -13.65
C ASP A 99 2.92 8.44 -13.39
N PHE A 100 2.77 8.83 -12.12
CA PHE A 100 2.72 10.22 -11.67
C PHE A 100 3.56 10.42 -10.40
N PRO A 101 4.20 11.59 -10.23
CA PRO A 101 5.09 11.81 -9.10
C PRO A 101 4.29 11.96 -7.80
N PRO A 102 4.88 11.54 -6.65
CA PRO A 102 4.36 11.89 -5.35
C PRO A 102 4.30 13.42 -5.17
N CYS A 103 3.43 13.90 -4.28
CA CYS A 103 3.26 15.32 -3.97
C CYS A 103 2.83 16.24 -5.14
N SER A 104 2.27 15.69 -6.22
CA SER A 104 1.79 16.44 -7.39
C SER A 104 0.38 17.02 -7.29
N GLY A 105 -0.30 16.86 -6.15
CA GLY A 105 -1.73 17.19 -6.00
C GLY A 105 -2.68 16.15 -6.64
N LEU A 106 -2.15 15.12 -7.30
CA LEU A 106 -2.92 14.10 -8.02
C LEU A 106 -3.47 12.96 -7.13
N GLY A 107 -3.41 13.13 -5.80
CA GLY A 107 -3.96 12.16 -4.85
C GLY A 107 -3.14 10.88 -4.67
N TYR A 108 -1.81 10.95 -4.75
CA TYR A 108 -0.90 9.79 -4.59
C TYR A 108 -1.18 8.97 -3.32
N SER A 109 -1.33 9.63 -2.18
CA SER A 109 -1.62 8.96 -0.90
C SER A 109 -2.99 8.29 -0.88
N ALA A 110 -3.99 8.89 -1.54
CA ALA A 110 -5.32 8.31 -1.65
C ALA A 110 -5.30 7.07 -2.55
N ALA A 111 -4.66 7.13 -3.71
CA ALA A 111 -4.48 5.99 -4.60
C ALA A 111 -3.75 4.84 -3.89
N PHE A 112 -2.65 5.14 -3.19
CA PHE A 112 -1.93 4.16 -2.38
C PHE A 112 -2.82 3.50 -1.32
N SER A 113 -3.65 4.27 -0.61
CA SER A 113 -4.51 3.76 0.47
C SER A 113 -5.67 2.89 -0.04
N VAL A 114 -6.08 3.06 -1.29
CA VAL A 114 -7.09 2.21 -1.92
C VAL A 114 -6.47 0.90 -2.44
N ALA A 115 -5.27 0.97 -3.01
CA ALA A 115 -4.58 -0.19 -3.58
C ALA A 115 -3.84 -1.06 -2.54
N GLY A 116 -3.34 -0.48 -1.45
CA GLY A 116 -2.51 -1.15 -0.44
C GLY A 116 -3.25 -1.60 0.81
#